data_AF-A0A7Y5TL96-F1
#
_entry.id   AF-A0A7Y5TL96-F1
#
_cell.length_a   1.000
_cell.length_b   1.000
_cell.length_c   1.000
_cell.angle_alpha   90.00
_cell.angle_beta   90.00
_cell.angle_gamma   90.00
#
_symmetry.space_group_name_H-M   'P 1'
#
loop_
_entity.id
_entity.type
_entity.pdbx_description
1 polymer ?
#
loop_
_entity_poly.entity_id
_entity_poly.type
_entity_poly.pdbx_seq_one_letter_code
_entity_poly.pdbx_strand_id
1 'polypeptide(L)'
;MRPIAPRSLAAIGFVLAAACSPSSSTPAAAATDAADVPSTTAAPAPVATPTTTAARVTAPADSVLVVYKTPTCGCCKAWVERMKDAGFAVEVHDLPDLSAMKSDAGIPEELQACHTARIGGYVIEGHVPAADIRRLLAERPAVTGIATPGMPMGSPGMEAAYKDHYDVMTFGGSGKQAVFASH
;
A
#
# COMPACT_ATOMS: atom_id res chain seq x y z
N MET A 1 -34.14 -11.63 40.03
CA MET A 1 -32.77 -11.86 40.51
C MET A 1 -32.27 -13.22 40.01
N ARG A 2 -31.13 -13.28 39.31
CA ARG A 2 -30.43 -14.54 38.97
C ARG A 2 -29.01 -14.44 39.54
N PRO A 3 -28.47 -15.47 40.22
CA PRO A 3 -27.15 -15.38 40.85
C PRO A 3 -26.03 -15.51 39.81
N ILE A 4 -25.03 -14.62 39.92
CA ILE A 4 -23.82 -14.59 39.11
C ILE A 4 -22.72 -15.33 39.89
N ALA A 5 -22.14 -16.36 39.28
CA ALA A 5 -20.97 -17.07 39.80
C ALA A 5 -19.66 -16.37 39.36
N PRO A 6 -18.58 -16.39 40.16
CA PRO A 6 -17.31 -15.77 39.81
C PRO A 6 -16.48 -16.66 38.90
N ARG A 7 -15.86 -16.08 37.86
CA ARG A 7 -14.87 -16.77 37.01
C ARG A 7 -13.46 -16.37 37.48
N SER A 8 -12.70 -17.40 37.83
CA SER A 8 -11.32 -17.34 38.29
C SER A 8 -10.37 -16.70 37.27
N LEU A 9 -9.47 -15.84 37.77
CA LEU A 9 -8.26 -15.42 37.09
C LEU A 9 -7.29 -16.60 36.97
N ALA A 10 -6.72 -16.78 35.79
CA ALA A 10 -5.47 -17.53 35.60
C ALA A 10 -4.48 -16.62 34.86
N ALA A 11 -3.40 -16.27 35.55
CA ALA A 11 -2.24 -15.57 35.02
C ALA A 11 -1.16 -16.62 34.69
N ILE A 12 -0.74 -16.68 33.43
CA ILE A 12 0.41 -17.45 32.93
C ILE A 12 0.83 -16.71 31.64
N GLY A 13 2.05 -16.32 31.35
CA GLY A 13 3.37 -16.53 31.92
C GLY A 13 4.31 -16.05 30.81
N PHE A 14 5.13 -15.05 31.11
CA PHE A 14 6.04 -14.38 30.17
C PHE A 14 7.22 -15.31 29.88
N VAL A 15 7.50 -15.63 28.61
CA VAL A 15 8.77 -16.23 28.21
C VAL A 15 9.37 -15.40 27.08
N LEU A 16 10.33 -14.54 27.46
CA LEU A 16 11.31 -13.96 26.58
C LEU A 16 12.31 -15.06 26.18
N ALA A 17 12.53 -15.24 24.88
CA ALA A 17 13.73 -15.90 24.38
C ALA A 17 14.28 -15.07 23.21
N ALA A 18 15.33 -14.31 23.52
CA ALA A 18 16.22 -13.69 22.56
C ALA A 18 17.33 -14.69 22.17
N ALA A 19 17.60 -14.83 20.87
CA ALA A 19 18.86 -15.35 20.33
C ALA A 19 18.94 -14.89 18.86
N CYS A 20 19.72 -13.85 18.54
CA CYS A 20 21.12 -13.92 18.11
C CYS A 20 21.36 -14.83 16.89
N SER A 21 21.31 -14.23 15.70
CA SER A 21 22.02 -14.70 14.52
C SER A 21 23.52 -14.41 14.64
N PRO A 22 24.36 -15.23 14.00
CA PRO A 22 25.56 -14.71 13.36
C PRO A 22 25.63 -15.08 11.87
N SER A 23 26.15 -14.11 11.12
CA SER A 23 26.44 -14.15 9.69
C SER A 23 27.77 -14.85 9.37
N SER A 24 27.83 -15.30 8.11
CA SER A 24 28.98 -15.20 7.17
C SER A 24 30.07 -16.28 7.11
N SER A 25 30.46 -16.48 5.83
CA SER A 25 31.78 -16.88 5.28
C SER A 25 31.93 -18.37 5.01
N THR A 26 32.39 -18.85 3.84
CA THR A 26 33.66 -18.58 3.11
C THR A 26 33.62 -19.40 1.78
N PRO A 27 34.67 -19.53 0.91
CA PRO A 27 35.72 -18.61 0.41
C PRO A 27 35.77 -18.52 -1.14
N ALA A 28 36.63 -17.62 -1.62
CA ALA A 28 37.22 -17.59 -2.97
C ALA A 28 38.49 -18.46 -3.06
N ALA A 29 38.75 -19.08 -4.23
CA ALA A 29 40.03 -19.58 -4.75
C ALA A 29 39.74 -20.38 -6.05
N ALA A 30 40.52 -20.44 -7.11
CA ALA A 30 41.82 -19.88 -7.44
C ALA A 30 41.99 -19.91 -8.98
N ALA A 31 42.96 -19.13 -9.46
CA ALA A 31 43.43 -19.03 -10.83
C ALA A 31 44.37 -20.19 -11.24
N THR A 32 44.60 -20.28 -12.57
CA THR A 32 45.76 -20.78 -13.37
C THR A 32 45.17 -21.30 -14.70
N ASP A 33 45.68 -21.04 -15.91
CA ASP A 33 47.04 -20.83 -16.37
C ASP A 33 47.10 -19.91 -17.61
N ALA A 34 48.31 -19.41 -17.85
CA ALA A 34 48.73 -18.61 -19.00
C ALA A 34 49.22 -19.48 -20.18
N ALA A 35 49.53 -18.79 -21.29
CA ALA A 35 50.01 -19.23 -22.61
C ALA A 35 48.87 -19.60 -23.58
N ASP A 36 48.79 -19.09 -24.81
CA ASP A 36 49.83 -18.67 -25.75
C ASP A 36 49.25 -17.65 -26.75
N VAL A 37 50.01 -16.61 -27.11
CA VAL A 37 49.58 -15.52 -28.01
C VAL A 37 50.46 -15.53 -29.26
N PRO A 38 49.91 -15.74 -30.47
CA PRO A 38 50.59 -15.31 -31.68
C PRO A 38 50.22 -13.86 -31.99
N SER A 39 51.27 -13.03 -32.09
CA SER A 39 51.19 -11.63 -32.50
C SER A 39 50.73 -11.52 -33.95
N THR A 40 49.68 -10.74 -34.20
CA THR A 40 49.41 -10.13 -35.49
C THR A 40 49.09 -8.66 -35.25
N THR A 41 49.96 -7.79 -35.74
CA THR A 41 49.83 -6.33 -35.68
C THR A 41 48.71 -5.89 -36.62
N ALA A 42 47.55 -5.54 -36.04
CA ALA A 42 46.48 -4.81 -36.71
C ALA A 42 46.37 -3.41 -36.11
N ALA A 43 46.24 -2.39 -36.97
CA ALA A 43 46.15 -0.97 -36.63
C ALA A 43 44.98 -0.65 -35.66
N PRO A 44 45.09 0.41 -34.83
CA PRO A 44 44.06 0.70 -33.82
C PRO A 44 42.79 1.24 -34.47
N ALA A 45 41.67 0.53 -34.28
CA ALA A 45 40.33 1.06 -34.51
C ALA A 45 39.91 1.98 -33.34
N PRO A 46 39.12 3.04 -33.56
CA PRO A 46 38.72 3.96 -32.51
C PRO A 46 37.83 3.25 -31.48
N VAL A 47 38.23 3.31 -30.21
CA VAL A 47 37.43 2.82 -29.08
C VAL A 47 36.22 3.73 -28.93
N ALA A 48 35.06 3.28 -29.41
CA ALA A 48 33.79 3.95 -29.19
C ALA A 48 33.41 3.84 -27.70
N THR A 49 33.36 4.96 -27.00
CA THR A 49 32.80 5.07 -25.65
C THR A 49 31.32 4.70 -25.67
N PRO A 50 30.83 3.76 -24.84
CA PRO A 50 29.41 3.49 -24.74
C PRO A 50 28.72 4.69 -24.07
N THR A 51 27.90 5.41 -24.83
CA THR A 51 26.95 6.38 -24.28
C THR A 51 25.84 5.59 -23.58
N THR A 52 25.87 5.56 -22.25
CA THR A 52 24.76 5.03 -21.45
C THR A 52 23.56 5.97 -21.59
N THR A 53 22.63 5.62 -22.48
CA THR A 53 21.30 6.22 -22.52
C THR A 53 20.56 5.84 -21.24
N ALA A 54 20.27 6.84 -20.39
CA ALA A 54 19.42 6.65 -19.22
C ALA A 54 17.99 6.29 -19.69
N ALA A 55 17.57 5.05 -19.44
CA ALA A 55 16.21 4.62 -19.67
C ALA A 55 15.26 5.34 -18.70
N ARG A 56 14.25 6.03 -19.23
CA ARG A 56 13.18 6.61 -18.43
C ARG A 56 12.30 5.48 -17.93
N VAL A 57 12.30 5.23 -16.63
CA VAL A 57 11.33 4.33 -15.99
C VAL A 57 9.97 5.03 -16.02
N THR A 58 9.11 4.62 -16.94
CA THR A 58 7.68 4.95 -16.90
C THR A 58 7.04 4.00 -15.91
N ALA A 59 6.53 4.53 -14.79
CA ALA A 59 5.75 3.72 -13.86
C ALA A 59 4.53 3.16 -14.61
N PRO A 60 4.19 1.87 -14.43
CA PRO A 60 3.06 1.28 -15.14
C PRO A 60 1.75 1.94 -14.66
N ALA A 61 0.77 2.09 -15.57
CA ALA A 61 -0.43 2.92 -15.38
C ALA A 61 -1.32 2.48 -14.20
N ASP A 62 -1.15 1.24 -13.75
CA ASP A 62 -1.73 0.62 -12.56
C ASP A 62 -1.11 1.10 -11.22
N SER A 63 -0.07 1.93 -11.28
CA SER A 63 0.64 2.47 -10.11
C SER A 63 0.18 3.86 -9.65
N VAL A 64 -0.70 4.53 -10.41
CA VAL A 64 -1.22 5.85 -10.05
C VAL A 64 -2.48 5.71 -9.20
N LEU A 65 -2.54 6.44 -8.08
CA LEU A 65 -3.72 6.54 -7.23
C LEU A 65 -4.62 7.65 -7.77
N VAL A 66 -5.69 7.28 -8.47
CA VAL A 66 -6.65 8.22 -9.04
C VAL A 66 -7.76 8.49 -8.03
N VAL A 67 -7.92 9.72 -7.60
CA VAL A 67 -8.83 10.13 -6.51
C VAL A 67 -9.95 10.99 -7.05
N TYR A 68 -11.18 10.65 -6.71
CA TYR A 68 -12.38 11.40 -7.03
C TYR A 68 -12.94 11.98 -5.73
N LYS A 69 -13.18 13.30 -5.70
CA LYS A 69 -13.71 14.01 -4.54
C LYS A 69 -14.53 15.22 -4.98
N THR A 70 -15.21 15.87 -4.03
CA THR A 70 -15.77 17.21 -4.29
C THR A 70 -14.70 18.30 -4.12
N PRO A 71 -14.81 19.44 -4.84
CA PRO A 71 -13.82 20.52 -4.77
C PRO A 71 -13.62 21.08 -3.36
N THR A 72 -14.69 21.13 -2.57
CA THR A 72 -14.76 21.82 -1.28
C THR A 72 -14.47 20.91 -0.08
N CYS A 73 -14.26 19.60 -0.28
CA CYS A 73 -14.00 18.67 0.81
C CYS A 73 -12.56 18.81 1.37
N GLY A 74 -12.42 19.50 2.50
CA GLY A 74 -11.13 19.77 3.14
C GLY A 74 -10.39 18.52 3.61
N CYS A 75 -11.09 17.56 4.24
CA CYS A 75 -10.47 16.32 4.72
C CYS A 75 -10.02 15.41 3.57
N CYS A 76 -10.77 15.37 2.46
CA CYS A 76 -10.38 14.66 1.24
C CYS A 76 -9.07 15.22 0.67
N LYS A 77 -8.90 16.55 0.67
CA LYS A 77 -7.64 17.19 0.28
C LYS A 77 -6.50 16.78 1.23
N ALA A 78 -6.75 16.80 2.54
CA ALA A 78 -5.73 16.39 3.51
C ALA A 78 -5.32 14.92 3.34
N TRP A 79 -6.26 14.01 3.08
CA TRP A 79 -5.98 12.60 2.80
C TRP A 79 -5.12 12.44 1.54
N VAL A 80 -5.41 13.17 0.46
CA VAL A 80 -4.58 13.20 -0.75
C VAL A 80 -3.14 13.59 -0.43
N GLU A 81 -2.92 14.62 0.40
CA GLU A 81 -1.57 15.00 0.81
C GLU A 81 -0.89 13.89 1.63
N ARG A 82 -1.61 13.20 2.52
CA ARG A 82 -1.07 12.03 3.23
C ARG A 82 -0.67 10.90 2.30
N MET A 83 -1.39 10.69 1.19
CA MET A 83 -1.02 9.67 0.19
C MET A 83 0.25 10.08 -0.58
N LYS A 84 0.38 11.36 -0.94
CA LYS A 84 1.62 11.88 -1.56
C LYS A 84 2.81 11.77 -0.63
N ASP A 85 2.64 12.16 0.65
CA ASP A 85 3.68 12.04 1.69
C ASP A 85 4.11 10.57 1.88
N ALA A 86 3.17 9.63 1.70
CA ALA A 86 3.42 8.20 1.75
C ALA A 86 4.05 7.62 0.47
N GLY A 87 4.35 8.46 -0.54
CA GLY A 87 5.06 8.10 -1.77
C GLY A 87 4.17 7.67 -2.94
N PHE A 88 2.85 7.82 -2.85
CA PHE A 88 1.96 7.52 -3.98
C PHE A 88 2.02 8.64 -5.02
N ALA A 89 2.06 8.27 -6.31
CA ALA A 89 1.70 9.19 -7.38
C ALA A 89 0.18 9.36 -7.39
N VAL A 90 -0.31 10.58 -7.17
CA VAL A 90 -1.74 10.85 -7.01
C VAL A 90 -2.25 11.77 -8.12
N GLU A 91 -3.32 11.35 -8.78
CA GLU A 91 -4.12 12.16 -9.71
C GLU A 91 -5.47 12.48 -9.04
N VAL A 92 -5.96 13.70 -9.18
CA VAL A 92 -7.19 14.15 -8.51
C VAL A 92 -8.20 14.67 -9.53
N HIS A 93 -9.42 14.16 -9.46
CA HIS A 93 -10.57 14.62 -10.22
C HIS A 93 -11.64 15.17 -9.28
N ASP A 94 -11.99 16.43 -9.50
CA ASP A 94 -13.09 17.06 -8.80
C ASP A 94 -14.42 16.82 -9.52
N LEU A 95 -15.37 16.23 -8.81
CA LEU A 95 -16.72 15.98 -9.28
C LEU A 95 -17.74 16.75 -8.41
N PRO A 96 -18.84 17.24 -8.99
CA PRO A 96 -19.90 17.89 -8.21
C PRO A 96 -20.67 16.89 -7.33
N ASP A 97 -20.75 15.63 -7.75
CA ASP A 97 -21.39 14.53 -7.05
C ASP A 97 -20.65 13.21 -7.36
N LEU A 98 -20.59 12.32 -6.38
CA LEU A 98 -19.94 11.00 -6.48
C LEU A 98 -20.95 9.85 -6.44
N SER A 99 -22.23 10.12 -6.19
CA SER A 99 -23.22 9.08 -5.89
C SER A 99 -23.30 8.03 -7.00
N ALA A 100 -23.38 8.46 -8.26
CA ALA A 100 -23.41 7.56 -9.41
C ALA A 100 -22.12 6.70 -9.51
N MET A 101 -20.94 7.33 -9.38
CA MET A 101 -19.68 6.60 -9.54
C MET A 101 -19.45 5.55 -8.44
N LYS A 102 -19.96 5.79 -7.23
CA LYS A 102 -19.86 4.85 -6.11
C LYS A 102 -20.76 3.64 -6.31
N SER A 103 -21.99 3.89 -6.79
CA SER A 103 -22.92 2.84 -7.17
C SER A 103 -22.34 1.97 -8.29
N ASP A 104 -21.80 2.59 -9.34
CA ASP A 104 -21.16 1.89 -10.46
C ASP A 104 -19.90 1.11 -10.03
N ALA A 105 -19.18 1.61 -9.02
CA ALA A 105 -18.03 0.92 -8.42
C ALA A 105 -18.43 -0.22 -7.46
N GLY A 106 -19.74 -0.43 -7.22
CA GLY A 106 -20.26 -1.49 -6.35
C GLY A 106 -19.97 -1.25 -4.87
N ILE A 107 -19.82 0.01 -4.45
CA ILE A 107 -19.55 0.37 -3.05
C ILE A 107 -20.86 0.27 -2.25
N PRO A 108 -20.95 -0.63 -1.26
CA PRO A 108 -22.12 -0.75 -0.38
C PRO A 108 -22.41 0.58 0.32
N GLU A 109 -23.69 0.93 0.46
CA GLU A 109 -24.12 2.22 1.03
C GLU A 109 -23.53 2.45 2.42
N GLU A 110 -23.51 1.42 3.26
CA GLU A 110 -22.99 1.44 4.61
C GLU A 110 -21.46 1.62 4.69
N LEU A 111 -20.74 1.44 3.58
CA LEU A 111 -19.29 1.63 3.51
C LEU A 111 -18.88 2.95 2.86
N GLN A 112 -19.84 3.76 2.38
CA GLN A 112 -19.52 4.99 1.67
C GLN A 112 -18.93 6.06 2.61
N ALA A 113 -18.03 6.86 2.04
CA ALA A 113 -17.30 7.94 2.71
C ALA A 113 -17.30 9.23 1.89
N CYS A 114 -16.39 10.17 2.16
CA CYS A 114 -16.37 11.47 1.48
C CYS A 114 -15.72 11.46 0.08
N HIS A 115 -14.88 10.46 -0.25
CA HIS A 115 -14.17 10.36 -1.52
C HIS A 115 -13.91 8.90 -1.89
N THR A 116 -13.62 8.67 -3.17
CA THR A 116 -13.33 7.34 -3.73
C THR A 116 -12.06 7.42 -4.55
N ALA A 117 -11.17 6.43 -4.42
CA ALA A 117 -9.96 6.33 -5.22
C ALA A 117 -9.84 4.97 -5.92
N ARG A 118 -9.00 4.89 -6.95
CA ARG A 118 -8.71 3.67 -7.71
C ARG A 118 -7.20 3.52 -7.89
N ILE A 119 -6.69 2.30 -7.68
CA ILE A 119 -5.28 1.95 -7.90
C ILE A 119 -5.14 0.44 -8.08
N GLY A 120 -4.28 -0.02 -8.99
CA GLY A 120 -3.95 -1.44 -9.13
C GLY A 120 -5.12 -2.39 -9.40
N GLY A 121 -6.24 -1.87 -9.93
CA GLY A 121 -7.49 -2.60 -10.13
C GLY A 121 -8.44 -2.64 -8.93
N TYR A 122 -8.08 -1.98 -7.82
CA TYR A 122 -8.90 -1.91 -6.61
C TYR A 122 -9.58 -0.54 -6.45
N VAL A 123 -10.70 -0.55 -5.74
CA VAL A 123 -11.37 0.64 -5.23
C VAL A 123 -10.94 0.88 -3.77
N ILE A 124 -10.63 2.13 -3.44
CA ILE A 124 -10.30 2.59 -2.09
C ILE A 124 -11.34 3.62 -1.69
N GLU A 125 -12.17 3.35 -0.69
CA GLU A 125 -13.25 4.23 -0.26
C GLU A 125 -12.93 4.90 1.08
N GLY A 126 -12.94 6.24 1.11
CA GLY A 126 -12.75 7.00 2.33
C GLY A 126 -11.32 7.04 2.85
N HIS A 127 -11.20 7.35 4.15
CA HIS A 127 -9.95 7.69 4.81
C HIS A 127 -9.08 6.45 5.13
N VAL A 128 -8.80 5.62 4.13
CA VAL A 128 -8.00 4.40 4.29
C VAL A 128 -6.51 4.75 4.50
N PRO A 129 -5.81 4.13 5.47
CA PRO A 129 -4.38 4.30 5.67
C PRO A 129 -3.52 3.83 4.49
N ALA A 130 -2.46 4.59 4.17
CA ALA A 130 -1.50 4.25 3.14
C ALA A 130 -0.87 2.85 3.30
N ALA A 131 -0.66 2.41 4.55
CA ALA A 131 -0.14 1.08 4.85
C ALA A 131 -1.10 -0.03 4.41
N ASP A 132 -2.41 0.17 4.60
CA ASP A 132 -3.43 -0.81 4.22
C ASP A 132 -3.61 -0.86 2.70
N ILE A 133 -3.50 0.29 2.01
CA ILE A 133 -3.49 0.33 0.55
C ILE A 133 -2.28 -0.45 -0.01
N ARG A 134 -1.08 -0.26 0.57
CA ARG A 134 0.11 -1.02 0.16
C ARG A 134 -0.07 -2.52 0.40
N ARG A 135 -0.63 -2.89 1.55
CA ARG A 135 -0.91 -4.29 1.87
C ARG A 135 -1.89 -4.90 0.88
N LEU A 136 -2.97 -4.19 0.53
CA LEU A 136 -3.93 -4.62 -0.49
C LEU A 136 -3.24 -4.90 -1.83
N LEU A 137 -2.38 -3.99 -2.28
CA LEU A 137 -1.66 -4.11 -3.55
C LEU A 137 -0.64 -5.25 -3.54
N ALA A 138 -0.07 -5.59 -2.38
CA ALA A 138 0.87 -6.69 -2.21
C ALA A 138 0.18 -8.05 -2.12
N GLU A 139 -0.87 -8.17 -1.31
CA GLU A 139 -1.59 -9.43 -1.06
C GLU A 139 -2.52 -9.79 -2.22
N ARG A 140 -2.99 -8.78 -2.96
CA ARG A 140 -3.94 -8.91 -4.07
C ARG A 140 -5.14 -9.85 -3.80
N PRO A 141 -5.89 -9.65 -2.70
CA PRO A 141 -7.06 -10.47 -2.43
C PRO A 141 -8.14 -10.32 -3.52
N ALA A 142 -8.98 -11.35 -3.67
CA ALA A 142 -10.07 -11.39 -4.64
C ALA A 142 -11.30 -10.59 -4.15
N VAL A 143 -11.12 -9.27 -4.02
CA VAL A 143 -12.14 -8.29 -3.61
C VAL A 143 -12.19 -7.14 -4.62
N THR A 144 -13.27 -6.37 -4.62
CA THR A 144 -13.34 -5.15 -5.43
C THR A 144 -12.53 -4.01 -4.79
N GLY A 145 -12.56 -3.92 -3.46
CA GLY A 145 -11.91 -2.82 -2.77
C GLY A 145 -11.92 -2.93 -1.26
N ILE A 146 -11.37 -1.87 -0.63
CA ILE A 146 -11.40 -1.64 0.81
C ILE A 146 -11.95 -0.26 1.13
N ALA A 147 -12.60 -0.13 2.28
CA ALA A 147 -13.30 1.08 2.69
C ALA A 147 -13.03 1.41 4.16
N THR A 148 -12.88 2.68 4.48
CA THR A 148 -13.04 3.22 5.84
C THR A 148 -14.39 3.95 5.89
N PRO A 149 -15.44 3.34 6.46
CA PRO A 149 -16.79 3.91 6.42
C PRO A 149 -16.90 5.25 7.13
N GLY A 150 -17.65 6.19 6.54
CA GLY A 150 -17.87 7.52 7.12
C GLY A 150 -16.61 8.39 7.12
N MET A 151 -16.34 9.07 8.24
CA MET A 151 -15.18 9.96 8.44
C MET A 151 -14.66 9.88 9.89
N PRO A 152 -14.03 8.77 10.29
CA PRO A 152 -13.56 8.59 11.67
C PRO A 152 -12.44 9.57 12.01
N MET A 153 -12.50 10.19 13.19
CA MET A 153 -11.47 11.10 13.65
C MET A 153 -10.18 10.34 13.96
N GLY A 154 -9.04 10.91 13.56
CA GLY A 154 -7.74 10.25 13.69
C GLY A 154 -7.34 9.39 12.50
N SER A 155 -8.24 9.13 11.54
CA SER A 155 -7.89 8.57 10.24
C SER A 155 -7.09 9.58 9.39
N PRO A 156 -6.34 9.15 8.35
CA PRO A 156 -5.52 10.06 7.54
C PRO A 156 -6.36 11.17 6.90
N GLY A 157 -5.98 12.43 7.08
CA GLY A 157 -6.77 13.58 6.62
C GLY A 157 -7.92 13.99 7.56
N MET A 158 -8.15 13.25 8.65
CA MET A 158 -9.08 13.54 9.74
C MET A 158 -8.33 13.64 11.09
N GLU A 159 -7.04 13.98 11.08
CA GLU A 159 -6.24 14.02 12.31
C GLU A 159 -6.73 15.09 13.29
N ALA A 160 -6.84 14.70 14.56
CA ALA A 160 -7.22 15.58 15.65
C ALA A 160 -6.59 15.11 16.97
N ALA A 161 -6.85 15.86 18.05
CA ALA A 161 -6.35 15.52 19.39
C ALA A 161 -6.89 14.19 19.93
N TYR A 162 -8.09 13.78 19.51
CA TYR A 162 -8.67 12.48 19.82
C TYR A 162 -8.75 11.60 18.57
N LYS A 163 -8.87 10.29 18.78
CA LYS A 163 -8.99 9.29 17.72
C LYS A 163 -10.16 8.37 18.02
N ASP A 164 -11.01 8.17 17.03
CA ASP A 164 -12.04 7.14 17.05
C ASP A 164 -11.39 5.79 16.71
N HIS A 165 -11.96 4.71 17.24
CA HIS A 165 -11.66 3.37 16.71
C HIS A 165 -12.38 3.19 15.37
N TYR A 166 -11.71 2.61 14.39
CA TYR A 166 -12.35 2.30 13.12
C TYR A 166 -11.76 1.06 12.45
N ASP A 167 -12.59 0.40 11.65
CA ASP A 167 -12.18 -0.72 10.81
C ASP A 167 -12.05 -0.28 9.36
N VAL A 168 -11.08 -0.87 8.68
CA VAL A 168 -11.01 -0.92 7.21
C VAL A 168 -11.70 -2.20 6.76
N MET A 169 -12.73 -2.09 5.93
CA MET A 169 -13.57 -3.20 5.51
C MET A 169 -13.29 -3.57 4.07
N THR A 170 -13.21 -4.86 3.77
CA THR A 170 -13.24 -5.36 2.39
C THR A 170 -14.67 -5.35 1.84
N PHE A 171 -14.80 -5.15 0.52
CA PHE A 171 -16.07 -5.32 -0.19
C PHE A 171 -15.89 -5.86 -1.61
N GLY A 172 -16.97 -6.43 -2.15
CA GLY A 172 -16.96 -7.15 -3.42
C GLY A 172 -16.26 -8.51 -3.35
N GLY A 173 -16.29 -9.25 -4.46
CA GLY A 173 -15.85 -10.65 -4.51
C GLY A 173 -16.93 -11.67 -4.11
N SER A 174 -16.54 -12.94 -3.95
CA SER A 174 -17.46 -14.06 -3.66
C SER A 174 -17.88 -14.18 -2.19
N GLY A 175 -17.51 -13.23 -1.34
CA GLY A 175 -17.69 -13.28 0.12
C GLY A 175 -18.46 -12.08 0.69
N LYS A 176 -18.84 -12.18 1.97
CA LYS A 176 -19.38 -11.06 2.76
C LYS A 176 -18.26 -10.08 3.12
N GLN A 177 -18.62 -8.83 3.40
CA GLN A 177 -17.69 -7.83 3.95
C GLN A 177 -16.95 -8.40 5.17
N ALA A 178 -15.66 -8.13 5.27
CA ALA A 178 -14.81 -8.57 6.37
C ALA A 178 -13.82 -7.47 6.76
N VAL A 179 -13.46 -7.45 8.04
CA VAL A 179 -12.43 -6.54 8.56
C VAL A 179 -11.09 -6.89 7.90
N PHE A 180 -10.51 -5.90 7.22
CA PHE A 180 -9.18 -5.95 6.63
C PHE A 180 -8.11 -5.53 7.64
N ALA A 181 -8.38 -4.47 8.40
CA ALA A 181 -7.52 -3.91 9.44
C ALA A 181 -8.37 -3.14 10.46
N SER A 182 -7.86 -2.96 11.69
CA SER A 182 -8.49 -2.18 12.76
C SER A 182 -7.50 -1.16 13.31
N HIS A 183 -7.98 0.05 13.62
CA HIS A 183 -7.18 1.22 14.02
C HIS A 183 -7.76 1.94 15.23
#